data_AF-A0A0A2VRB1-F1
#
_entry.id   AF-A0A0A2VRB1-F1
#
_cell.length_a   1.000
_cell.length_b   1.000
_cell.length_c   1.000
_cell.angle_alpha   90.00
_cell.angle_beta   90.00
_cell.angle_gamma   90.00
#
_symmetry.space_group_name_H-M   'P 1'
#
loop_
_entity.id
_entity.type
_entity.pdbx_description
1 polymer ?
#
loop_
_entity_poly.entity_id
_entity_poly.type
_entity_poly.pdbx_seq_one_letter_code
_entity_poly.pdbx_strand_id
1 'polypeptide(L)'
;MAIYAAAGAVYLGLTFRFDEGRRSRAFVTWYCVSAAEGVVSLLLSNYSPVLSVGKTHLMKRLTLLTVMILGEGTESLAKKVLVIVKHKHAWDATTIGFVTAAVATVYFVFLVYFDWLGAKTHLPPLRRNVWVALHFPFHLALVLFMQGFTQMLIWGKIAKQLKRAFDFADPTNDVDVVSGHATTLSVSRSVNASVQEFIGDYPSQLESTTEVINAALGNISSLPDSFWPLVARVANDKDDMSAANLTDAELDSFGKLYNSGINLAVSMANNVFRSFNTEVSGEIEAKNKALEGQDRQGFQFKLQQDNWNRYGLVFAYTYISAACTILFVLILKQLTDGYIPKGWGMIRQIIIFCLALGTGLATIVWFNSELVFNWLQTPWVMPTLCFVWMAIVILTHVNIGGVKLNSSHFKWRSRK
;
A
#
# COMPACT_ATOMS: atom_id res chain seq x y z
N MET A 1 28.30 -25.64 -20.22
CA MET A 1 28.53 -25.32 -21.65
C MET A 1 27.37 -25.72 -22.53
N ALA A 2 26.95 -27.00 -22.59
CA ALA A 2 25.84 -27.42 -23.45
C ALA A 2 24.50 -26.69 -23.18
N ILE A 3 24.19 -26.37 -21.92
CA ILE A 3 22.96 -25.66 -21.56
C ILE A 3 22.99 -24.19 -21.96
N TYR A 4 24.11 -23.50 -21.77
CA TYR A 4 24.28 -22.13 -22.23
C TYR A 4 24.23 -22.04 -23.77
N ALA A 5 24.73 -23.06 -24.48
CA ALA A 5 24.61 -23.14 -25.93
C ALA A 5 23.16 -23.38 -26.38
N ALA A 6 22.43 -24.25 -25.69
CA ALA A 6 21.00 -24.50 -25.97
C ALA A 6 20.13 -23.26 -25.65
N ALA A 7 20.37 -22.60 -24.53
CA ALA A 7 19.70 -21.36 -24.17
C ALA A 7 20.03 -20.24 -25.16
N GLY A 8 21.31 -20.12 -25.56
CA GLY A 8 21.76 -19.21 -26.62
C GLY A 8 21.03 -19.44 -27.96
N ALA A 9 20.84 -20.69 -28.36
CA ALA A 9 20.08 -21.04 -29.57
C ALA A 9 18.60 -20.66 -29.46
N VAL A 10 17.99 -20.83 -28.27
CA VAL A 10 16.60 -20.43 -28.01
C VAL A 10 16.44 -18.91 -28.00
N TYR A 11 17.39 -18.17 -27.41
CA TYR A 11 17.39 -16.71 -27.46
C TYR A 11 17.57 -16.18 -28.89
N LEU A 12 18.44 -16.82 -29.68
CA LEU A 12 18.66 -16.47 -31.08
C LEU A 12 17.43 -16.79 -31.96
N GLY A 13 16.68 -17.85 -31.65
CA GLY A 13 15.38 -18.11 -32.27
C GLY A 13 14.30 -17.08 -31.88
N LEU A 14 14.32 -16.62 -30.63
CA LEU A 14 13.40 -15.59 -30.14
C LEU A 14 13.68 -14.22 -30.74
N THR A 15 14.94 -13.86 -31.03
CA THR A 15 15.26 -12.57 -31.66
C THR A 15 14.64 -12.41 -33.05
N PHE A 16 14.54 -13.48 -33.84
CA PHE A 16 13.87 -13.45 -35.15
C PHE A 16 12.33 -13.37 -35.05
N ARG A 17 11.76 -13.50 -33.85
CA ARG A 17 10.32 -13.39 -33.58
C ARG A 17 9.90 -11.97 -33.20
N PHE A 18 10.85 -11.09 -32.89
CA PHE A 18 10.60 -9.67 -32.65
C PHE A 18 10.58 -8.94 -33.98
N ASP A 19 9.38 -8.77 -34.53
CA ASP A 19 9.14 -8.05 -35.79
C ASP A 19 8.45 -6.72 -35.49
N GLU A 20 8.87 -5.64 -36.16
CA GLU A 20 8.37 -4.26 -35.96
C GLU A 20 6.87 -4.18 -36.35
N GLY A 21 5.98 -4.37 -35.38
CA GLY A 21 4.53 -4.18 -35.57
C GLY A 21 3.62 -5.17 -34.87
N ARG A 22 4.13 -6.24 -34.24
CA ARG A 22 3.30 -7.18 -33.47
C ARG A 22 3.57 -7.06 -31.98
N ARG A 23 2.54 -6.71 -31.18
CA ARG A 23 2.50 -6.88 -29.72
C ARG A 23 2.54 -8.39 -29.38
N SER A 24 3.72 -9.00 -29.52
CA SER A 24 3.94 -10.41 -29.23
C SER A 24 4.29 -10.60 -27.76
N ARG A 25 3.64 -11.57 -27.10
CA ARG A 25 3.98 -12.02 -25.73
C ARG A 25 5.33 -12.76 -25.66
N ALA A 26 6.16 -12.69 -26.71
CA ALA A 26 7.48 -13.32 -26.78
C ALA A 26 8.42 -12.90 -25.65
N PHE A 27 8.23 -11.70 -25.09
CA PHE A 27 8.86 -11.25 -23.84
C PHE A 27 8.69 -12.28 -22.72
N VAL A 28 7.49 -12.87 -22.54
CA VAL A 28 7.23 -13.85 -21.47
C VAL A 28 8.08 -15.11 -21.65
N THR A 29 8.25 -15.56 -22.90
CA THR A 29 9.08 -16.72 -23.23
C THR A 29 10.54 -16.47 -22.87
N TRP A 30 11.05 -15.26 -23.08
CA TRP A 30 12.41 -14.89 -22.70
C TRP A 30 12.64 -15.02 -21.18
N TYR A 31 11.71 -14.52 -20.36
CA TYR A 31 11.77 -14.68 -18.90
C TYR A 31 11.66 -16.14 -18.46
N CYS A 32 10.76 -16.93 -19.05
CA CYS A 32 10.60 -18.35 -18.72
C CYS A 32 11.85 -19.18 -19.05
N VAL A 33 12.48 -18.93 -20.21
CA VAL A 33 13.71 -19.63 -20.62
C VAL A 33 14.88 -19.25 -19.71
N SER A 34 15.00 -17.97 -19.35
CA SER A 34 16.03 -17.49 -18.43
C SER A 34 15.88 -18.10 -17.03
N ALA A 35 14.65 -18.20 -16.53
CA ALA A 35 14.36 -18.85 -15.25
C ALA A 35 14.67 -20.36 -15.30
N ALA A 36 14.27 -21.05 -16.38
CA ALA A 36 14.54 -22.47 -16.57
C ALA A 36 16.04 -22.78 -16.65
N GLU A 37 16.79 -21.96 -17.39
CA GLU A 37 18.24 -22.02 -17.50
C GLU A 37 18.92 -21.85 -16.13
N GLY A 38 18.45 -20.88 -15.33
CA GLY A 38 18.93 -20.66 -13.96
C GLY A 38 18.69 -21.86 -13.05
N VAL A 39 17.48 -22.43 -13.08
CA VAL A 39 17.12 -23.62 -12.28
C VAL A 39 17.95 -24.84 -12.69
N VAL A 40 18.09 -25.09 -13.99
CA VAL A 40 18.90 -26.22 -14.50
C VAL A 40 20.37 -26.05 -14.11
N SER A 41 20.91 -24.84 -14.19
CA SER A 41 22.28 -24.53 -13.76
C SER A 41 22.49 -24.77 -12.25
N LEU A 42 21.50 -24.41 -11.42
CA LEU A 42 21.49 -24.69 -9.98
C LEU A 42 21.40 -26.19 -9.67
N LEU A 43 20.62 -26.95 -10.45
CA LEU A 43 20.52 -28.40 -10.30
C LEU A 43 21.82 -29.11 -10.68
N LEU A 44 22.49 -28.68 -11.76
CA LEU A 44 23.79 -29.22 -12.16
C LEU A 44 24.92 -28.88 -11.20
N SER A 45 24.81 -27.75 -10.50
CA SER A 45 25.70 -27.40 -9.39
C SER A 45 25.62 -28.42 -8.22
N ASN A 46 24.52 -29.17 -8.06
CA ASN A 46 24.43 -30.24 -7.07
C ASN A 46 25.22 -31.51 -7.48
N TYR A 47 25.36 -31.78 -8.78
CA TYR A 47 25.95 -33.01 -9.29
C TYR A 47 27.45 -32.88 -9.60
N SER A 48 27.92 -31.67 -9.91
CA SER A 48 29.34 -31.42 -10.21
C SER A 48 30.09 -30.88 -8.98
N PRO A 49 31.17 -31.55 -8.52
CA PRO A 49 32.00 -31.07 -7.41
C PRO A 49 32.72 -29.75 -7.73
N VAL A 50 32.88 -29.39 -9.01
CA VAL A 50 33.55 -28.16 -9.47
C VAL A 50 32.65 -26.92 -9.31
N LEU A 51 31.32 -27.10 -9.32
CA LEU A 51 30.32 -26.03 -9.19
C LEU A 51 29.68 -25.99 -7.79
N SER A 52 30.25 -26.69 -6.81
CA SER A 52 29.69 -26.82 -5.47
C SER A 52 29.68 -25.48 -4.72
N VAL A 53 28.48 -24.98 -4.43
CA VAL A 53 28.22 -23.76 -3.61
C VAL A 53 28.79 -23.88 -2.19
N GLY A 54 29.14 -25.10 -1.74
CA GLY A 54 29.52 -25.39 -0.36
C GLY A 54 30.82 -24.79 0.13
N LYS A 55 31.76 -24.47 -0.75
CA LYS A 55 33.01 -23.79 -0.38
C LYS A 55 32.94 -22.27 -0.52
N THR A 56 31.81 -21.72 -0.98
CA THR A 56 31.68 -20.30 -1.27
C THR A 56 31.12 -19.53 -0.09
N HIS A 57 31.54 -18.27 0.09
CA HIS A 57 30.97 -17.35 1.06
C HIS A 57 29.54 -16.86 0.69
N LEU A 58 28.89 -17.48 -0.29
CA LEU A 58 27.61 -17.03 -0.86
C LEU A 58 26.52 -16.95 0.21
N MET A 59 26.42 -17.94 1.10
CA MET A 59 25.47 -17.91 2.22
C MET A 59 25.67 -16.69 3.13
N LYS A 60 26.94 -16.33 3.42
CA LYS A 60 27.25 -15.13 4.23
C LYS A 60 26.91 -13.85 3.46
N ARG A 61 27.15 -13.81 2.15
CA ARG A 61 26.86 -12.66 1.29
C ARG A 61 25.36 -12.41 1.14
N LEU A 62 24.52 -13.45 1.09
CA LEU A 62 23.06 -13.32 1.03
C LEU A 62 22.47 -12.72 2.31
N THR A 63 23.00 -13.12 3.47
CA THR A 63 22.64 -12.49 4.75
C THR A 63 23.06 -11.01 4.78
N LEU A 64 24.27 -10.69 4.31
CA LEU A 64 24.73 -9.30 4.18
C LEU A 64 23.86 -8.47 3.23
N LEU A 65 23.47 -9.05 2.09
CA LEU A 65 22.55 -8.42 1.13
C LEU A 65 21.19 -8.10 1.77
N THR A 66 20.72 -8.93 2.70
CA THR A 66 19.46 -8.66 3.43
C THR A 66 19.58 -7.43 4.33
N VAL A 67 20.72 -7.28 5.02
CA VAL A 67 21.01 -6.06 5.80
C VAL A 67 21.01 -4.84 4.88
N MET A 68 21.64 -4.94 3.70
CA MET A 68 21.68 -3.84 2.72
C MET A 68 20.27 -3.44 2.26
N ILE A 69 19.43 -4.42 1.88
CA ILE A 69 18.04 -4.18 1.47
C ILE A 69 17.22 -3.52 2.58
N LEU A 70 17.33 -4.00 3.83
CA LEU A 70 16.64 -3.37 4.96
C LEU A 70 17.18 -1.96 5.25
N GLY A 71 18.48 -1.74 5.06
CA GLY A 71 19.12 -0.44 5.15
C GLY A 71 18.58 0.55 4.13
N GLU A 72 18.55 0.18 2.86
CA GLU A 72 17.97 1.00 1.77
C GLU A 72 16.47 1.29 2.02
N GLY A 73 15.71 0.30 2.50
CA GLY A 73 14.32 0.49 2.89
C GLY A 73 14.15 1.50 4.03
N THR A 74 15.05 1.47 5.02
CA THR A 74 15.05 2.44 6.14
C THR A 74 15.46 3.84 5.69
N GLU A 75 16.42 3.97 4.77
CA GLU A 75 16.81 5.25 4.18
C GLU A 75 15.65 5.88 3.40
N SER A 76 14.95 5.07 2.58
CA SER A 76 13.75 5.50 1.86
C SER A 76 12.66 5.98 2.81
N LEU A 77 12.42 5.23 3.90
CA LEU A 77 11.50 5.62 4.96
C LEU A 77 11.88 6.97 5.57
N ALA A 78 13.15 7.17 5.92
CA ALA A 78 13.64 8.45 6.46
C ALA A 78 13.42 9.61 5.49
N LYS A 79 13.69 9.42 4.19
CA LYS A 79 13.40 10.41 3.14
C LYS A 79 11.91 10.79 3.10
N LYS A 80 11.00 9.82 3.23
CA LYS A 80 9.55 10.09 3.26
C LYS A 80 9.10 10.81 4.53
N VAL A 81 9.68 10.48 5.69
CA VAL A 81 9.43 11.23 6.94
C VAL A 81 9.92 12.67 6.81
N LEU A 82 11.10 12.91 6.21
CA LEU A 82 11.60 14.25 5.95
C LEU A 82 10.65 15.07 5.06
N VAL A 83 10.04 14.46 4.04
CA VAL A 83 9.03 15.11 3.21
C VAL A 83 7.81 15.51 4.06
N ILE A 84 7.36 14.64 4.97
CA ILE A 84 6.22 14.95 5.85
C ILE A 84 6.53 16.13 6.78
N VAL A 85 7.74 16.17 7.36
CA VAL A 85 8.15 17.19 8.34
C VAL A 85 8.31 18.59 7.72
N LYS A 86 8.51 18.70 6.39
CA LYS A 86 8.63 19.98 5.70
C LYS A 86 7.34 20.81 5.69
N HIS A 87 6.18 20.20 5.91
CA HIS A 87 4.89 20.90 5.89
C HIS A 87 4.50 21.46 7.27
N LYS A 88 3.75 22.56 7.28
CA LYS A 88 3.20 23.14 8.51
C LYS A 88 2.22 22.14 9.15
N HIS A 89 2.19 22.06 10.48
CA HIS A 89 1.37 21.06 11.21
C HIS A 89 1.65 19.59 10.83
N ALA A 90 2.90 19.27 10.48
CA ALA A 90 3.32 17.90 10.11
C ALA A 90 3.04 16.86 11.20
N TRP A 91 3.28 17.22 12.47
CA TRP A 91 3.19 16.33 13.61
C TRP A 91 1.79 16.29 14.21
N ASP A 92 1.20 15.12 14.14
CA ASP A 92 -0.15 14.83 14.58
C ASP A 92 -0.14 13.41 15.16
N ALA A 93 -1.01 13.11 16.14
CA ALA A 93 -1.01 11.82 16.84
C ALA A 93 -1.10 10.64 15.86
N THR A 94 -1.90 10.77 14.79
CA THR A 94 -1.99 9.75 13.73
C THR A 94 -0.70 9.61 12.93
N THR A 95 0.00 10.72 12.66
CA THR A 95 1.27 10.71 11.92
C THR A 95 2.38 10.06 12.73
N ILE A 96 2.44 10.37 14.04
CA ILE A 96 3.34 9.70 14.99
C ILE A 96 3.05 8.19 15.02
N GLY A 97 1.76 7.80 15.03
CA GLY A 97 1.34 6.40 14.92
C GLY A 97 1.84 5.73 13.64
N PHE A 98 1.71 6.36 12.48
CA PHE A 98 2.21 5.82 11.21
C PHE A 98 3.72 5.65 11.19
N VAL A 99 4.47 6.68 11.61
CA VAL A 99 5.94 6.61 11.68
C VAL A 99 6.40 5.53 12.65
N THR A 100 5.76 5.44 13.81
CA THR A 100 6.06 4.40 14.82
C THR A 100 5.76 3.00 14.26
N ALA A 101 4.60 2.79 13.64
CA ALA A 101 4.26 1.53 12.99
C ALA A 101 5.25 1.19 11.86
N ALA A 102 5.74 2.20 11.13
CA ALA A 102 6.72 2.00 10.07
C ALA A 102 8.04 1.47 10.62
N VAL A 103 8.63 2.18 11.58
CA VAL A 103 9.90 1.82 12.21
C VAL A 103 9.79 0.47 12.92
N ALA A 104 8.69 0.26 13.66
CA ALA A 104 8.43 -1.02 14.32
C ALA A 104 8.34 -2.18 13.34
N THR A 105 7.68 -2.01 12.19
CA THR A 105 7.57 -3.06 11.17
C THR A 105 8.93 -3.43 10.59
N VAL A 106 9.77 -2.44 10.26
CA VAL A 106 11.14 -2.70 9.77
C VAL A 106 11.94 -3.49 10.82
N TYR A 107 11.81 -3.11 12.08
CA TYR A 107 12.46 -3.82 13.19
C TYR A 107 11.91 -5.25 13.38
N PHE A 108 10.60 -5.46 13.25
CA PHE A 108 10.00 -6.79 13.34
C PHE A 108 10.44 -7.70 12.20
N VAL A 109 10.52 -7.18 10.97
CA VAL A 109 11.09 -7.92 9.83
C VAL A 109 12.53 -8.31 10.10
N PHE A 110 13.32 -7.38 10.66
CA PHE A 110 14.69 -7.65 11.08
C PHE A 110 14.75 -8.80 12.10
N LEU A 111 13.95 -8.77 13.17
CA LEU A 111 13.92 -9.85 14.18
C LEU A 111 13.49 -11.19 13.58
N VAL A 112 12.44 -11.20 12.76
CA VAL A 112 11.96 -12.43 12.11
C VAL A 112 13.03 -13.00 11.17
N TYR A 113 13.79 -12.15 10.49
CA TYR A 113 14.85 -12.61 9.61
C TYR A 113 16.11 -13.06 10.37
N PHE A 114 16.69 -12.24 11.25
CA PHE A 114 17.97 -12.57 11.88
C PHE A 114 17.82 -13.55 13.05
N ASP A 115 16.84 -13.35 13.91
CA ASP A 115 16.70 -14.15 15.13
C ASP A 115 15.96 -15.46 14.87
N TRP A 116 14.89 -15.44 14.06
CA TRP A 116 14.12 -16.65 13.82
C TRP A 116 14.66 -17.54 12.70
N LEU A 117 15.05 -16.98 11.53
CA LEU A 117 15.64 -17.78 10.46
C LEU A 117 16.98 -18.39 10.92
N GLY A 118 17.79 -17.60 11.64
CA GLY A 118 19.05 -18.00 12.26
C GLY A 118 19.93 -18.79 11.30
N ALA A 119 20.69 -18.10 10.44
CA ALA A 119 21.42 -18.72 9.35
C ALA A 119 22.43 -19.79 9.84
N LYS A 120 22.01 -21.06 9.87
CA LYS A 120 22.90 -22.19 10.11
C LYS A 120 23.86 -22.27 8.92
N THR A 121 25.14 -22.04 9.18
CA THR A 121 26.19 -21.98 8.15
C THR A 121 26.51 -23.33 7.52
N HIS A 122 26.03 -24.43 8.11
CA HIS A 122 26.30 -25.78 7.64
C HIS A 122 24.99 -26.52 7.28
N LEU A 123 24.60 -26.42 6.01
CA LEU A 123 23.46 -27.15 5.44
C LEU A 123 23.95 -28.26 4.49
N PRO A 124 23.22 -29.40 4.39
CA PRO A 124 23.47 -30.42 3.37
C PRO A 124 23.46 -29.82 1.96
N PRO A 125 24.22 -30.38 1.00
CA PRO A 125 24.44 -29.76 -0.31
C PRO A 125 23.15 -29.44 -1.09
N LEU A 126 22.20 -30.37 -1.14
CA LEU A 126 20.92 -30.17 -1.83
C LEU A 126 20.08 -29.07 -1.16
N ARG A 127 19.98 -29.10 0.17
CA ARG A 127 19.22 -28.10 0.96
C ARG A 127 19.84 -26.72 0.83
N ARG A 128 21.17 -26.63 0.82
CA ARG A 128 21.91 -25.38 0.61
C ARG A 128 21.60 -24.76 -0.75
N ASN A 129 21.63 -25.55 -1.82
CA ASN A 129 21.37 -25.04 -3.17
C ASN A 129 19.91 -24.56 -3.31
N VAL A 130 18.94 -25.29 -2.75
CA VAL A 130 17.53 -24.87 -2.71
C VAL A 130 17.34 -23.63 -1.83
N TRP A 131 18.01 -23.56 -0.68
CA TRP A 131 17.99 -22.39 0.20
C TRP A 131 18.47 -21.14 -0.53
N VAL A 132 19.63 -21.23 -1.20
CA VAL A 132 20.18 -20.13 -2.01
C VAL A 132 19.21 -19.72 -3.12
N ALA A 133 18.65 -20.69 -3.84
CA ALA A 133 17.71 -20.43 -4.93
C ALA A 133 16.44 -19.70 -4.46
N LEU A 134 15.88 -20.09 -3.31
CA LEU A 134 14.70 -19.47 -2.71
C LEU A 134 14.99 -18.14 -2.02
N HIS A 135 16.25 -17.87 -1.68
CA HIS A 135 16.65 -16.61 -1.07
C HIS A 135 16.53 -15.42 -2.03
N PHE A 136 16.72 -15.65 -3.33
CA PHE A 136 16.54 -14.62 -4.37
C PHE A 136 15.08 -14.13 -4.51
N PRO A 137 14.07 -15.00 -4.70
CA PRO A 137 12.68 -14.55 -4.72
C PRO A 137 12.22 -14.02 -3.36
N PHE A 138 12.80 -14.50 -2.25
CA PHE A 138 12.61 -13.88 -0.93
C PHE A 138 13.08 -12.41 -0.93
N HIS A 139 14.30 -12.14 -1.41
CA HIS A 139 14.81 -10.77 -1.51
C HIS A 139 13.93 -9.88 -2.39
N LEU A 140 13.47 -10.40 -3.53
CA LEU A 140 12.56 -9.67 -4.40
C LEU A 140 11.26 -9.30 -3.68
N ALA A 141 10.64 -10.27 -2.98
CA ALA A 141 9.44 -10.01 -2.19
C ALA A 141 9.70 -9.00 -1.07
N LEU A 142 10.84 -9.10 -0.39
CA LEU A 142 11.24 -8.19 0.68
C LEU A 142 11.46 -6.76 0.17
N VAL A 143 12.13 -6.58 -0.96
CA VAL A 143 12.35 -5.26 -1.58
C VAL A 143 11.00 -4.62 -1.96
N LEU A 144 10.13 -5.39 -2.65
CA LEU A 144 8.80 -4.91 -3.04
C LEU A 144 7.95 -4.54 -1.82
N PHE A 145 8.00 -5.37 -0.77
CA PHE A 145 7.32 -5.09 0.49
C PHE A 145 7.82 -3.79 1.12
N MET A 146 9.14 -3.63 1.28
CA MET A 146 9.74 -2.44 1.91
C MET A 146 9.44 -1.16 1.11
N GLN A 147 9.54 -1.22 -0.22
CA GLN A 147 9.26 -0.07 -1.09
C GLN A 147 7.77 0.31 -1.05
N GLY A 148 6.86 -0.66 -1.17
CA GLY A 148 5.43 -0.42 -1.11
C GLY A 148 4.97 0.09 0.27
N PHE A 149 5.49 -0.52 1.33
CA PHE A 149 5.20 -0.11 2.72
C PHE A 149 5.65 1.33 3.02
N THR A 150 6.81 1.73 2.49
CA THR A 150 7.31 3.11 2.60
C THR A 150 6.41 4.11 1.86
N GLN A 151 5.88 3.72 0.70
CA GLN A 151 4.93 4.57 -0.03
C GLN A 151 3.60 4.72 0.72
N MET A 152 3.09 3.65 1.35
CA MET A 152 1.84 3.69 2.12
C MET A 152 1.87 4.70 3.28
N LEU A 153 3.04 4.99 3.85
CA LEU A 153 3.19 6.01 4.88
C LEU A 153 2.82 7.42 4.39
N ILE A 154 3.26 7.78 3.18
CA ILE A 154 2.90 9.08 2.58
C ILE A 154 1.41 9.12 2.31
N TRP A 155 0.88 8.03 1.73
CA TRP A 155 -0.55 7.93 1.42
C TRP A 155 -1.43 8.04 2.65
N GLY A 156 -1.03 7.47 3.80
CA GLY A 156 -1.75 7.63 5.06
C GLY A 156 -1.84 9.09 5.52
N LYS A 157 -0.78 9.89 5.32
CA LYS A 157 -0.82 11.33 5.58
C LYS A 157 -1.72 12.06 4.57
N ILE A 158 -1.59 11.75 3.28
CA ILE A 158 -2.39 12.36 2.22
C ILE A 158 -3.89 12.10 2.46
N ALA A 159 -4.29 10.86 2.74
CA ALA A 159 -5.67 10.49 2.99
C ALA A 159 -6.30 11.29 4.15
N LYS A 160 -5.52 11.56 5.21
CA LYS A 160 -5.98 12.41 6.33
C LYS A 160 -6.20 13.86 5.91
N GLN A 161 -5.26 14.44 5.15
CA GLN A 161 -5.42 15.80 4.63
C GLN A 161 -6.56 15.88 3.63
N LEU A 162 -6.79 14.80 2.89
CA LEU A 162 -7.91 14.67 1.99
C LEU A 162 -9.24 14.71 2.71
N LYS A 163 -9.35 13.92 3.78
CA LYS A 163 -10.54 13.94 4.62
C LYS A 163 -10.80 15.35 5.16
N ARG A 164 -9.77 16.06 5.64
CA ARG A 164 -9.87 17.47 6.04
C ARG A 164 -10.40 18.37 4.90
N ALA A 165 -9.91 18.17 3.68
CA ALA A 165 -10.36 18.93 2.50
C ALA A 165 -11.84 18.64 2.13
N PHE A 166 -12.26 17.37 2.21
CA PHE A 166 -13.66 16.99 2.02
C PHE A 166 -14.57 17.52 3.14
N ASP A 167 -14.12 17.45 4.39
CA ASP A 167 -14.89 17.88 5.56
C ASP A 167 -15.20 19.39 5.50
N PHE A 168 -14.26 20.23 5.03
CA PHE A 168 -14.48 21.68 4.88
C PHE A 168 -15.25 22.07 3.62
N ALA A 169 -15.19 21.25 2.58
CA ALA A 169 -15.90 21.51 1.33
C ALA A 169 -17.39 21.18 1.44
N ASP A 170 -17.78 20.38 2.43
CA ASP A 170 -19.17 20.08 2.74
C ASP A 170 -19.71 21.01 3.85
N PRO A 171 -20.57 21.99 3.50
CA PRO A 171 -21.10 22.94 4.48
C PRO A 171 -22.05 22.27 5.48
N THR A 172 -22.55 21.06 5.23
CA THR A 172 -23.43 20.36 6.18
C THR A 172 -22.69 19.86 7.43
N ASN A 173 -21.36 19.90 7.44
CA ASN A 173 -20.56 19.63 8.63
C ASN A 173 -20.52 20.82 9.60
N ASP A 174 -20.99 22.00 9.19
CA ASP A 174 -21.06 23.19 10.04
C ASP A 174 -22.36 23.19 10.88
N VAL A 175 -22.22 23.37 12.19
CA VAL A 175 -23.34 23.38 13.15
C VAL A 175 -24.31 24.53 12.85
N ASP A 176 -23.82 25.65 12.32
CA ASP A 176 -24.66 26.80 11.97
C ASP A 176 -25.53 26.51 10.72
N VAL A 177 -25.05 25.64 9.82
CA VAL A 177 -25.79 25.15 8.65
C VAL A 177 -26.85 24.14 9.07
N VAL A 178 -26.49 23.18 9.92
CA VAL A 178 -27.44 22.15 10.40
C VAL A 178 -28.51 22.73 11.33
N SER A 179 -28.21 23.82 12.04
CA SER A 179 -29.18 24.53 12.88
C SER A 179 -30.11 25.48 12.11
N GLY A 180 -29.92 25.65 10.79
CA GLY A 180 -30.78 26.48 9.94
C GLY A 180 -30.58 27.99 10.12
N HIS A 181 -29.52 28.41 10.82
CA HIS A 181 -29.16 29.82 11.02
C HIS A 181 -28.11 30.33 10.03
N ALA A 182 -27.59 29.46 9.17
CA ALA A 182 -26.60 29.83 8.18
C ALA A 182 -27.16 30.78 7.11
N THR A 183 -26.32 31.73 6.72
CA THR A 183 -26.55 32.64 5.58
C THR A 183 -25.49 32.36 4.52
N THR A 184 -25.73 32.76 3.28
CA THR A 184 -24.76 32.57 2.19
C THR A 184 -23.45 33.29 2.50
N LEU A 185 -23.52 34.45 3.16
CA LEU A 185 -22.34 35.19 3.57
C LEU A 185 -21.53 34.48 4.66
N SER A 186 -22.19 33.85 5.65
CA SER A 186 -21.50 33.11 6.71
C SER A 186 -20.83 31.86 6.16
N VAL A 187 -21.52 31.09 5.32
CA VAL A 187 -20.97 29.86 4.72
C VAL A 187 -19.86 30.18 3.74
N SER A 188 -20.07 31.15 2.83
CA SER A 188 -19.05 31.54 1.85
C SER A 188 -17.78 32.07 2.54
N ARG A 189 -17.92 32.85 3.62
CA ARG A 189 -16.77 33.34 4.40
C ARG A 189 -16.05 32.21 5.12
N SER A 190 -16.78 31.29 5.75
CA SER A 190 -16.23 30.13 6.44
C SER A 190 -15.45 29.23 5.48
N VAL A 191 -16.09 28.81 4.38
CA VAL A 191 -15.47 27.98 3.33
C VAL A 191 -14.27 28.68 2.71
N ASN A 192 -14.38 29.97 2.37
CA ASN A 192 -13.24 30.71 1.81
C ASN A 192 -12.08 30.79 2.82
N ALA A 193 -12.34 31.08 4.10
CA ALA A 193 -11.29 31.12 5.12
C ALA A 193 -10.58 29.76 5.25
N SER A 194 -11.33 28.66 5.31
CA SER A 194 -10.77 27.30 5.39
C SER A 194 -9.99 26.92 4.12
N VAL A 195 -10.49 27.28 2.94
CA VAL A 195 -9.79 27.04 1.66
C VAL A 195 -8.49 27.84 1.59
N GLN A 196 -8.49 29.12 1.99
CA GLN A 196 -7.28 29.94 2.00
C GLN A 196 -6.25 29.44 3.01
N GLU A 197 -6.68 28.99 4.19
CA GLU A 197 -5.80 28.33 5.16
C GLU A 197 -5.17 27.07 4.56
N PHE A 198 -5.99 26.23 3.91
CA PHE A 198 -5.53 25.00 3.27
C PHE A 198 -4.55 25.25 2.11
N ILE A 199 -4.81 26.26 1.28
CA ILE A 199 -3.89 26.68 0.20
C ILE A 199 -2.59 27.24 0.79
N GLY A 200 -2.64 27.90 1.94
CA GLY A 200 -1.45 28.35 2.67
C GLY A 200 -0.55 27.18 3.10
N ASP A 201 -1.15 26.05 3.50
CA ASP A 201 -0.42 24.83 3.85
C ASP A 201 0.04 24.04 2.59
N TYR A 202 -0.78 24.04 1.53
CA TYR A 202 -0.59 23.30 0.28
C TYR A 202 -0.85 24.19 -0.95
N PRO A 203 0.15 24.95 -1.41
CA PRO A 203 -0.05 25.94 -2.48
C PRO A 203 -0.39 25.28 -3.82
N SER A 204 -1.30 25.90 -4.57
CA SER A 204 -1.64 25.49 -5.93
C SER A 204 -0.49 25.82 -6.89
N GLN A 205 0.09 24.81 -7.53
CA GLN A 205 1.15 24.99 -8.53
C GLN A 205 0.62 25.17 -9.97
N LEU A 206 -0.66 24.89 -10.20
CA LEU A 206 -1.32 25.02 -11.50
C LEU A 206 -2.40 26.09 -11.46
N GLU A 207 -2.33 27.01 -12.43
CA GLU A 207 -3.31 28.08 -12.64
C GLU A 207 -4.72 27.51 -12.84
N SER A 208 -4.84 26.41 -13.60
CA SER A 208 -6.10 25.68 -13.80
C SER A 208 -6.74 25.20 -12.50
N THR A 209 -5.93 24.89 -11.47
CA THR A 209 -6.46 24.47 -10.16
C THR A 209 -6.99 25.68 -9.38
N THR A 210 -6.30 26.81 -9.42
CA THR A 210 -6.74 28.06 -8.77
C THR A 210 -8.03 28.59 -9.40
N GLU A 211 -8.16 28.54 -10.73
CA GLU A 211 -9.37 28.94 -11.43
C GLU A 211 -10.57 28.07 -11.05
N VAL A 212 -10.42 26.74 -10.97
CA VAL A 212 -11.49 25.83 -10.56
C VAL A 212 -11.92 26.09 -9.12
N ILE A 213 -10.97 26.36 -8.21
CA ILE A 213 -11.26 26.74 -6.82
C ILE A 213 -12.06 28.04 -6.76
N ASN A 214 -11.61 29.09 -7.48
CA ASN A 214 -12.28 30.39 -7.48
C ASN A 214 -13.68 30.31 -8.11
N ALA A 215 -13.86 29.53 -9.18
CA ALA A 215 -15.15 29.29 -9.80
C ALA A 215 -16.12 28.58 -8.85
N ALA A 216 -15.65 27.59 -8.10
CA ALA A 216 -16.47 26.89 -7.12
C ALA A 216 -16.84 27.79 -5.92
N LEU A 217 -15.92 28.61 -5.42
CA LEU A 217 -16.23 29.62 -4.39
C LEU A 217 -17.26 30.65 -4.89
N GLY A 218 -17.12 31.09 -6.14
CA GLY A 218 -18.08 31.98 -6.80
C GLY A 218 -19.48 31.36 -6.88
N ASN A 219 -19.57 30.09 -7.28
CA ASN A 219 -20.83 29.36 -7.33
C ASN A 219 -21.48 29.23 -5.94
N ILE A 220 -20.71 28.94 -4.89
CA ILE A 220 -21.23 28.89 -3.52
C ILE A 220 -21.75 30.26 -3.07
N SER A 221 -21.04 31.34 -3.41
CA SER A 221 -21.45 32.71 -3.06
C SER A 221 -22.70 33.18 -3.82
N SER A 222 -23.06 32.51 -4.92
CA SER A 222 -24.22 32.84 -5.75
C SER A 222 -25.53 32.21 -5.28
N LEU A 223 -25.48 31.31 -4.29
CA LEU A 223 -26.66 30.64 -3.75
C LEU A 223 -27.54 31.63 -2.97
N PRO A 224 -28.88 31.49 -3.02
CA PRO A 224 -29.78 32.38 -2.30
C PRO A 224 -29.83 32.03 -0.80
N ASP A 225 -30.04 33.02 0.07
CA ASP A 225 -30.11 32.79 1.52
C ASP A 225 -31.26 31.86 1.94
N SER A 226 -32.33 31.79 1.14
CA SER A 226 -33.45 30.86 1.35
C SER A 226 -33.08 29.38 1.19
N PHE A 227 -31.90 29.07 0.62
CA PHE A 227 -31.42 27.71 0.39
C PHE A 227 -30.89 27.04 1.67
N TRP A 228 -30.23 27.76 2.57
CA TRP A 228 -29.57 27.16 3.75
C TRP A 228 -30.55 26.53 4.76
N PRO A 229 -31.72 27.13 5.05
CA PRO A 229 -32.74 26.46 5.85
C PRO A 229 -33.26 25.16 5.22
N LEU A 230 -33.26 25.07 3.87
CA LEU A 230 -33.63 23.85 3.16
C LEU A 230 -32.56 22.77 3.32
N VAL A 231 -31.28 23.13 3.23
CA VAL A 231 -30.15 22.24 3.51
C VAL A 231 -30.22 21.70 4.95
N ALA A 232 -30.52 22.56 5.92
CA ALA A 232 -30.69 22.17 7.32
C ALA A 232 -31.82 21.17 7.53
N ARG A 233 -32.95 21.36 6.83
CA ARG A 233 -34.09 20.43 6.88
C ARG A 233 -33.71 19.08 6.29
N VAL A 234 -33.09 19.06 5.11
CA VAL A 234 -32.65 17.83 4.43
C VAL A 234 -31.58 17.09 5.25
N ALA A 235 -30.66 17.80 5.89
CA ALA A 235 -29.61 17.19 6.71
C ALA A 235 -30.14 16.55 8.01
N ASN A 236 -31.21 17.09 8.59
CA ASN A 236 -31.81 16.61 9.84
C ASN A 236 -32.90 15.55 9.64
N ASP A 237 -33.49 15.46 8.44
CA ASP A 237 -34.54 14.48 8.16
C ASP A 237 -33.91 13.10 7.87
N LYS A 238 -34.16 12.13 8.76
CA LYS A 238 -33.68 10.74 8.62
C LYS A 238 -34.65 9.86 7.82
N ASP A 239 -35.87 10.33 7.59
CA ASP A 239 -36.89 9.65 6.79
C ASP A 239 -36.97 10.31 5.41
N ASP A 240 -36.19 9.78 4.48
CA ASP A 240 -36.44 9.71 3.03
C ASP A 240 -37.31 10.84 2.45
N MET A 241 -36.85 12.09 2.54
CA MET A 241 -37.44 13.18 1.77
C MET A 241 -37.05 12.94 0.31
N SER A 242 -37.89 12.16 -0.39
CA SER A 242 -37.69 11.92 -1.82
C SER A 242 -37.54 13.26 -2.53
N ALA A 243 -36.60 13.34 -3.47
CA ALA A 243 -36.36 14.50 -4.33
C ALA A 243 -37.62 15.03 -5.06
N ALA A 244 -38.77 14.34 -4.94
CA ALA A 244 -40.07 14.68 -5.49
C ALA A 244 -40.77 15.90 -4.83
N ASN A 245 -40.39 16.30 -3.62
CA ASN A 245 -40.98 17.46 -2.93
C ASN A 245 -40.21 18.78 -3.14
N LEU A 246 -39.10 18.75 -3.86
CA LEU A 246 -38.27 19.92 -4.15
C LEU A 246 -38.63 20.51 -5.52
N THR A 247 -38.57 21.83 -5.63
CA THR A 247 -38.70 22.51 -6.91
C THR A 247 -37.45 22.31 -7.77
N ASP A 248 -37.59 22.39 -9.10
CA ASP A 248 -36.45 22.26 -10.03
C ASP A 248 -35.32 23.26 -9.73
N ALA A 249 -35.66 24.46 -9.23
CA ALA A 249 -34.69 25.49 -8.84
C ALA A 249 -33.92 25.13 -7.56
N GLU A 250 -34.57 24.46 -6.60
CA GLU A 250 -33.92 23.95 -5.40
C GLU A 250 -33.01 22.77 -5.74
N LEU A 251 -33.44 21.87 -6.62
CA LEU A 251 -32.63 20.75 -7.12
C LEU A 251 -31.38 21.25 -7.87
N ASP A 252 -31.50 22.29 -8.69
CA ASP A 252 -30.35 22.93 -9.35
C ASP A 252 -29.40 23.58 -8.33
N SER A 253 -29.93 24.20 -7.28
CA SER A 253 -29.13 24.78 -6.19
C SER A 253 -28.36 23.72 -5.39
N PHE A 254 -28.99 22.57 -5.09
CA PHE A 254 -28.33 21.41 -4.49
C PHE A 254 -27.25 20.83 -5.41
N GLY A 255 -27.53 20.69 -6.71
CA GLY A 255 -26.56 20.23 -7.70
C GLY A 255 -25.35 21.17 -7.80
N LYS A 256 -25.58 22.49 -7.79
CA LYS A 256 -24.52 23.51 -7.78
C LYS A 256 -23.67 23.46 -6.51
N LEU A 257 -24.29 23.27 -5.34
CA LEU A 257 -23.55 23.13 -4.10
C LEU A 257 -22.69 21.86 -4.11
N TYR A 258 -23.28 20.72 -4.47
CA TYR A 258 -22.61 19.43 -4.52
C TYR A 258 -21.42 19.45 -5.50
N ASN A 259 -21.64 19.93 -6.73
CA ASN A 259 -20.59 20.02 -7.74
C ASN A 259 -19.47 20.98 -7.31
N SER A 260 -19.81 22.12 -6.71
CA SER A 260 -18.82 23.08 -6.21
C SER A 260 -18.01 22.52 -5.05
N GLY A 261 -18.65 21.84 -4.09
CA GLY A 261 -17.99 21.18 -2.97
C GLY A 261 -17.02 20.09 -3.42
N ILE A 262 -17.45 19.21 -4.34
CA ILE A 262 -16.57 18.17 -4.89
C ILE A 262 -15.42 18.79 -5.70
N ASN A 263 -15.69 19.79 -6.54
CA ASN A 263 -14.65 20.47 -7.31
C ASN A 263 -13.58 21.10 -6.40
N LEU A 264 -13.99 21.71 -5.28
CA LEU A 264 -13.08 22.22 -4.25
C LEU A 264 -12.26 21.08 -3.64
N ALA A 265 -12.92 20.03 -3.15
CA ALA A 265 -12.26 18.92 -2.49
C ALA A 265 -11.26 18.19 -3.40
N VAL A 266 -11.62 17.95 -4.67
CA VAL A 266 -10.77 17.31 -5.68
C VAL A 266 -9.60 18.21 -6.09
N SER A 267 -9.82 19.52 -6.23
CA SER A 267 -8.74 20.46 -6.56
C SER A 267 -7.74 20.60 -5.41
N MET A 268 -8.24 20.69 -4.18
CA MET A 268 -7.42 20.68 -2.96
C MET A 268 -6.68 19.36 -2.79
N ALA A 269 -7.34 18.23 -3.08
CA ALA A 269 -6.73 16.91 -3.11
C ALA A 269 -5.49 16.86 -3.99
N ASN A 270 -5.61 17.36 -5.22
CA ASN A 270 -4.52 17.36 -6.19
C ASN A 270 -3.35 18.24 -5.71
N ASN A 271 -3.61 19.36 -5.01
CA ASN A 271 -2.54 20.15 -4.40
C ASN A 271 -1.77 19.37 -3.32
N VAL A 272 -2.46 18.60 -2.49
CA VAL A 272 -1.82 17.70 -1.52
C VAL A 272 -1.03 16.61 -2.22
N PHE A 273 -1.56 16.00 -3.28
CA PHE A 273 -0.83 14.99 -4.04
C PHE A 273 0.49 15.52 -4.61
N ARG A 274 0.44 16.73 -5.16
CA ARG A 274 1.64 17.42 -5.67
C ARG A 274 2.64 17.72 -4.57
N SER A 275 2.19 18.18 -3.40
CA SER A 275 3.09 18.57 -2.32
C SER A 275 3.88 17.38 -1.76
N PHE A 276 3.25 16.21 -1.64
CA PHE A 276 3.85 15.01 -1.06
C PHE A 276 4.51 14.07 -2.09
N ASN A 277 4.12 14.12 -3.36
CA ASN A 277 4.59 13.19 -4.40
C ASN A 277 4.77 13.91 -5.75
N THR A 278 5.65 14.91 -5.77
CA THR A 278 5.93 15.78 -6.92
C THR A 278 6.27 15.01 -8.20
N GLU A 279 7.13 13.99 -8.10
CA GLU A 279 7.56 13.18 -9.26
C GLU A 279 6.38 12.45 -9.91
N VAL A 280 5.57 11.77 -9.10
CA VAL A 280 4.40 11.01 -9.59
C VAL A 280 3.32 11.93 -10.13
N SER A 281 3.10 13.07 -9.47
CA SER A 281 2.10 14.05 -9.91
C SER A 281 2.47 14.62 -11.28
N GLY A 282 3.74 14.95 -11.49
CA GLY A 282 4.23 15.45 -12.79
C GLY A 282 4.05 14.46 -13.94
N GLU A 283 4.25 13.15 -13.71
CA GLU A 283 4.00 12.12 -14.74
C GLU A 283 2.51 12.03 -15.13
N ILE A 284 1.61 12.09 -14.16
CA ILE A 284 0.17 11.97 -14.39
C ILE A 284 -0.34 13.22 -15.11
N GLU A 285 0.18 14.39 -14.77
CA GLU A 285 -0.12 15.65 -15.45
C GLU A 285 0.35 15.64 -16.90
N ALA A 286 1.60 15.22 -17.14
CA ALA A 286 2.13 15.13 -18.50
C ALA A 286 1.28 14.20 -19.38
N LYS A 287 0.77 13.11 -18.81
CA LYS A 287 -0.11 12.16 -19.52
C LYS A 287 -1.48 12.75 -19.85
N ASN A 288 -2.02 13.63 -19.01
CA ASN A 288 -3.38 14.16 -19.13
C ASN A 288 -3.44 15.62 -19.59
N LYS A 289 -2.31 16.23 -20.00
CA LYS A 289 -2.21 17.65 -20.36
C LYS A 289 -3.18 18.13 -21.44
N ALA A 290 -3.58 17.26 -22.36
CA ALA A 290 -4.57 17.59 -23.40
C ALA A 290 -5.96 17.93 -22.81
N LEU A 291 -6.33 17.29 -21.70
CA LEU A 291 -7.60 17.53 -21.01
C LEU A 291 -7.61 18.87 -20.28
N GLU A 292 -6.46 19.34 -19.81
CA GLU A 292 -6.36 20.63 -19.10
C GLU A 292 -6.86 21.81 -19.96
N GLY A 293 -6.60 21.79 -21.27
CA GLY A 293 -7.04 22.83 -22.20
C GLY A 293 -8.50 22.69 -22.66
N GLN A 294 -9.11 21.51 -22.55
CA GLN A 294 -10.48 21.23 -23.02
C GLN A 294 -11.50 21.29 -21.89
N ASP A 295 -11.19 20.67 -20.76
CA ASP A 295 -12.06 20.57 -19.59
C ASP A 295 -11.21 20.60 -18.31
N ARG A 296 -11.08 21.80 -17.73
CA ARG A 296 -10.30 22.03 -16.52
C ARG A 296 -10.86 21.27 -15.32
N GLN A 297 -12.18 21.10 -15.22
CA GLN A 297 -12.81 20.35 -14.13
C GLN A 297 -12.55 18.85 -14.31
N GLY A 298 -12.86 18.31 -15.49
CA GLY A 298 -12.61 16.91 -15.83
C GLY A 298 -11.13 16.53 -15.71
N PHE A 299 -10.21 17.45 -16.00
CA PHE A 299 -8.79 17.27 -15.74
C PHE A 299 -8.49 17.01 -14.25
N GLN A 300 -9.02 17.82 -13.33
CA GLN A 300 -8.81 17.62 -11.88
C GLN A 300 -9.36 16.28 -11.40
N PHE A 301 -10.56 15.88 -11.85
CA PHE A 301 -11.12 14.57 -11.55
C PHE A 301 -10.27 13.43 -12.10
N LYS A 302 -9.74 13.60 -13.33
CA LYS A 302 -8.92 12.57 -13.96
C LYS A 302 -7.60 12.37 -13.22
N LEU A 303 -6.94 13.46 -12.81
CA LEU A 303 -5.73 13.41 -11.99
C LEU A 303 -6.00 12.66 -10.68
N GLN A 304 -7.09 13.00 -10.00
CA GLN A 304 -7.49 12.40 -8.74
C GLN A 304 -7.76 10.89 -8.91
N GLN A 305 -8.49 10.50 -9.95
CA GLN A 305 -8.78 9.10 -10.22
C GLN A 305 -7.50 8.29 -10.52
N ASP A 306 -6.59 8.84 -11.33
CA ASP A 306 -5.32 8.19 -11.65
C ASP A 306 -4.43 8.06 -10.39
N ASN A 307 -4.43 9.05 -9.50
CA ASN A 307 -3.76 8.99 -8.20
C ASN A 307 -4.33 7.86 -7.32
N TRP A 308 -5.65 7.77 -7.17
CA TRP A 308 -6.29 6.71 -6.38
C TRP A 308 -6.06 5.31 -6.94
N ASN A 309 -6.10 5.16 -8.27
CA ASN A 309 -5.79 3.89 -8.93
C ASN A 309 -4.34 3.45 -8.64
N ARG A 310 -3.37 4.38 -8.69
CA ARG A 310 -1.99 4.07 -8.32
C ARG A 310 -1.87 3.68 -6.85
N TYR A 311 -2.54 4.37 -5.94
CA TYR A 311 -2.49 4.02 -4.51
C TYR A 311 -2.99 2.61 -4.26
N GLY A 312 -4.12 2.29 -4.85
CA GLY A 312 -4.71 0.97 -4.79
C GLY A 312 -3.79 -0.13 -5.32
N LEU A 313 -3.08 0.15 -6.41
CA LEU A 313 -2.06 -0.74 -6.94
C LEU A 313 -0.89 -0.94 -5.95
N VAL A 314 -0.41 0.14 -5.34
CA VAL A 314 0.64 0.08 -4.29
C VAL A 314 0.16 -0.75 -3.10
N PHE A 315 -1.08 -0.57 -2.65
CA PHE A 315 -1.69 -1.37 -1.61
C PHE A 315 -1.69 -2.87 -1.96
N ALA A 316 -2.21 -3.24 -3.14
CA ALA A 316 -2.28 -4.63 -3.57
C ALA A 316 -0.89 -5.28 -3.65
N TYR A 317 0.09 -4.62 -4.27
CA TYR A 317 1.45 -5.14 -4.35
C TYR A 317 2.13 -5.24 -2.98
N THR A 318 1.89 -4.29 -2.07
CA THR A 318 2.49 -4.32 -0.73
C THR A 318 1.97 -5.50 0.09
N TYR A 319 0.66 -5.74 0.08
CA TYR A 319 0.07 -6.85 0.84
C TYR A 319 0.44 -8.22 0.26
N ILE A 320 0.46 -8.36 -1.07
CA ILE A 320 0.91 -9.60 -1.73
C ILE A 320 2.39 -9.84 -1.43
N SER A 321 3.24 -8.82 -1.58
CA SER A 321 4.67 -8.96 -1.29
C SER A 321 4.95 -9.22 0.19
N ALA A 322 4.19 -8.64 1.12
CA ALA A 322 4.24 -8.97 2.55
C ALA A 322 3.92 -10.46 2.79
N ALA A 323 2.81 -10.96 2.22
CA ALA A 323 2.42 -12.36 2.30
C ALA A 323 3.50 -13.29 1.74
N CYS A 324 4.02 -12.99 0.54
CA CYS A 324 5.12 -13.74 -0.07
C CYS A 324 6.38 -13.72 0.80
N THR A 325 6.73 -12.58 1.41
CA THR A 325 7.90 -12.46 2.29
C THR A 325 7.75 -13.39 3.49
N ILE A 326 6.59 -13.39 4.16
CA ILE A 326 6.32 -14.26 5.31
C ILE A 326 6.36 -15.74 4.90
N LEU A 327 5.73 -16.09 3.76
CA LEU A 327 5.75 -17.46 3.23
C LEU A 327 7.17 -17.94 2.92
N PHE A 328 7.98 -17.11 2.26
CA PHE A 328 9.36 -17.46 1.94
C PHE A 328 10.22 -17.61 3.19
N VAL A 329 10.08 -16.73 4.20
CA VAL A 329 10.80 -16.92 5.47
C VAL A 329 10.40 -18.23 6.13
N LEU A 330 9.11 -18.60 6.10
CA LEU A 330 8.64 -19.87 6.66
C LEU A 330 9.24 -21.09 5.93
N ILE A 331 9.30 -21.04 4.59
CA ILE A 331 9.91 -22.10 3.77
C ILE A 331 11.42 -22.17 4.03
N LEU A 332 12.11 -21.03 4.03
CA LEU A 332 13.55 -20.95 4.32
C LEU A 332 13.85 -21.45 5.73
N LYS A 333 12.98 -21.18 6.70
CA LYS A 333 13.10 -21.69 8.07
C LYS A 333 12.97 -23.21 8.12
N GLN A 334 11.96 -23.76 7.45
CA GLN A 334 11.75 -25.20 7.38
C GLN A 334 12.93 -25.93 6.70
N LEU A 335 13.51 -25.33 5.66
CA LEU A 335 14.71 -25.83 4.99
C LEU A 335 15.96 -25.76 5.89
N THR A 336 16.07 -24.70 6.69
CA THR A 336 17.21 -24.47 7.61
C THR A 336 17.18 -25.42 8.80
N ASP A 337 16.00 -25.67 9.37
CA ASP A 337 15.84 -26.58 10.51
C ASP A 337 15.95 -28.04 10.08
N GLY A 338 15.39 -28.39 8.93
CA GLY A 338 15.60 -29.70 8.32
C GLY A 338 14.84 -30.85 8.97
N TYR A 339 13.95 -30.56 9.92
CA TYR A 339 12.99 -31.48 10.55
C TYR A 339 11.61 -30.83 10.64
N ILE A 340 10.55 -31.62 10.66
CA ILE A 340 9.19 -31.13 10.92
C ILE A 340 9.05 -30.94 12.44
N PRO A 341 8.80 -29.71 12.93
CA PRO A 341 8.64 -29.49 14.36
C PRO A 341 7.42 -30.26 14.90
N LYS A 342 7.53 -30.83 16.10
CA LYS A 342 6.41 -31.52 16.77
C LYS A 342 5.82 -30.62 17.88
N GLY A 343 4.53 -30.82 18.19
CA GLY A 343 3.82 -30.08 19.23
C GLY A 343 3.65 -28.59 18.91
N TRP A 344 4.04 -27.72 19.84
CA TRP A 344 3.88 -26.26 19.72
C TRP A 344 4.53 -25.67 18.45
N GLY A 345 5.66 -26.22 18.01
CA GLY A 345 6.34 -25.72 16.82
C GLY A 345 5.56 -25.90 15.52
N MET A 346 4.73 -26.95 15.41
CA MET A 346 3.85 -27.18 14.25
C MET A 346 2.67 -26.21 14.28
N ILE A 347 2.03 -26.07 15.44
CA ILE A 347 0.91 -25.13 15.63
C ILE A 347 1.36 -23.71 15.29
N ARG A 348 2.54 -23.30 15.78
CA ARG A 348 3.14 -22.01 15.46
C ARG A 348 3.31 -21.79 13.95
N GLN A 349 3.87 -22.76 13.23
CA GLN A 349 4.06 -22.65 11.77
C GLN A 349 2.73 -22.56 11.03
N ILE A 350 1.71 -23.31 11.46
CA ILE A 350 0.36 -23.23 10.88
C ILE A 350 -0.24 -21.84 11.10
N ILE A 351 -0.12 -21.26 12.30
CA ILE A 351 -0.63 -19.91 12.57
C ILE A 351 0.07 -18.87 11.69
N ILE A 352 1.41 -18.93 11.55
CA ILE A 352 2.17 -18.00 10.70
C ILE A 352 1.77 -18.15 9.23
N PHE A 353 1.55 -19.39 8.76
CA PHE A 353 1.06 -19.64 7.41
C PHE A 353 -0.34 -19.08 7.18
N CYS A 354 -1.26 -19.26 8.14
CA CYS A 354 -2.60 -18.66 8.08
C CYS A 354 -2.55 -17.13 8.09
N LEU A 355 -1.64 -16.51 8.87
CA LEU A 355 -1.43 -15.06 8.86
C LEU A 355 -0.93 -14.58 7.49
N ALA A 356 -0.01 -15.31 6.86
CA ALA A 356 0.48 -14.98 5.52
C ALA A 356 -0.61 -15.12 4.44
N LEU A 357 -1.45 -16.16 4.54
CA LEU A 357 -2.61 -16.28 3.67
C LEU A 357 -3.62 -15.16 3.91
N GLY A 358 -3.88 -14.80 5.17
CA GLY A 358 -4.77 -13.70 5.54
C GLY A 358 -4.32 -12.36 4.98
N THR A 359 -3.04 -12.04 5.06
CA THR A 359 -2.49 -10.80 4.46
C THR A 359 -2.56 -10.82 2.93
N GLY A 360 -2.35 -11.98 2.30
CA GLY A 360 -2.55 -12.12 0.86
C GLY A 360 -4.01 -11.94 0.44
N LEU A 361 -4.95 -12.58 1.16
CA LEU A 361 -6.38 -12.51 0.90
C LEU A 361 -6.98 -11.12 1.16
N ALA A 362 -6.36 -10.30 2.01
CA ALA A 362 -6.77 -8.91 2.20
C ALA A 362 -6.73 -8.10 0.89
N THR A 363 -5.96 -8.55 -0.11
CA THR A 363 -5.95 -7.92 -1.44
C THR A 363 -7.20 -8.19 -2.27
N ILE A 364 -8.05 -9.15 -1.90
CA ILE A 364 -9.34 -9.38 -2.58
C ILE A 364 -10.24 -8.15 -2.50
N VAL A 365 -10.08 -7.33 -1.45
CA VAL A 365 -10.77 -6.05 -1.34
C VAL A 365 -10.60 -5.24 -2.63
N TRP A 366 -9.43 -5.31 -3.28
CA TRP A 366 -9.11 -4.67 -4.57
C TRP A 366 -10.18 -4.81 -5.66
N PHE A 367 -10.89 -5.94 -5.72
CA PHE A 367 -11.91 -6.18 -6.73
C PHE A 367 -13.20 -5.38 -6.52
N ASN A 368 -13.39 -4.78 -5.34
CA ASN A 368 -14.51 -3.91 -5.04
C ASN A 368 -14.02 -2.47 -4.84
N SER A 369 -14.27 -1.62 -5.84
CA SER A 369 -13.77 -0.24 -5.86
C SER A 369 -14.22 0.61 -4.67
N GLU A 370 -15.45 0.43 -4.18
CA GLU A 370 -15.98 1.21 -3.06
C GLU A 370 -15.36 0.79 -1.73
N LEU A 371 -15.27 -0.52 -1.48
CA LEU A 371 -14.67 -1.04 -0.25
C LEU A 371 -13.19 -0.71 -0.15
N VAL A 372 -12.46 -0.75 -1.27
CA VAL A 372 -11.05 -0.35 -1.33
C VAL A 372 -10.90 1.11 -0.94
N PHE A 373 -11.69 1.98 -1.56
CA PHE A 373 -11.60 3.41 -1.32
C PHE A 373 -11.86 3.75 0.15
N ASN A 374 -12.93 3.19 0.73
CA ASN A 374 -13.25 3.37 2.14
C ASN A 374 -12.14 2.84 3.06
N TRP A 375 -11.58 1.66 2.74
CA TRP A 375 -10.50 1.09 3.52
C TRP A 375 -9.20 1.90 3.44
N LEU A 376 -8.82 2.35 2.24
CA LEU A 376 -7.61 3.12 1.98
C LEU A 376 -7.62 4.50 2.65
N GLN A 377 -8.80 5.05 2.93
CA GLN A 377 -8.95 6.29 3.71
C GLN A 377 -8.76 6.08 5.22
N THR A 378 -8.81 4.84 5.70
CA THR A 378 -8.67 4.58 7.13
C THR A 378 -7.22 4.67 7.60
N PRO A 379 -6.98 5.06 8.87
CA PRO A 379 -5.64 4.99 9.46
C PRO A 379 -5.13 3.55 9.71
N TRP A 380 -5.89 2.51 9.37
CA TRP A 380 -5.57 1.13 9.77
C TRP A 380 -4.77 0.34 8.74
N VAL A 381 -4.63 0.86 7.53
CA VAL A 381 -3.94 0.16 6.44
C VAL A 381 -2.48 -0.18 6.81
N MET A 382 -1.75 0.75 7.40
CA MET A 382 -0.35 0.51 7.80
C MET A 382 -0.21 -0.25 9.15
N PRO A 383 -0.95 0.12 10.22
CA PRO A 383 -0.92 -0.60 11.48
C PRO A 383 -1.33 -2.08 11.38
N THR A 384 -2.24 -2.44 10.48
CA THR A 384 -2.62 -3.85 10.30
C THR A 384 -1.45 -4.73 9.88
N LEU A 385 -0.61 -4.27 8.95
CA LEU A 385 0.63 -4.97 8.58
C LEU A 385 1.62 -5.03 9.75
N CYS A 386 1.76 -3.93 10.50
CA CYS A 386 2.59 -3.89 11.70
C CYS A 386 2.15 -4.93 12.74
N PHE A 387 0.84 -5.05 12.99
CA PHE A 387 0.30 -6.04 13.93
C PHE A 387 0.51 -7.47 13.48
N VAL A 388 0.43 -7.75 12.17
CA VAL A 388 0.75 -9.08 11.65
C VAL A 388 2.23 -9.41 11.90
N TRP A 389 3.14 -8.49 11.59
CA TRP A 389 4.57 -8.68 11.87
C TRP A 389 4.86 -8.81 13.37
N MET A 390 4.20 -8.01 14.20
CA MET A 390 4.29 -8.11 15.66
C MET A 390 3.82 -9.47 16.16
N ALA A 391 2.68 -9.97 15.67
CA ALA A 391 2.16 -11.28 16.02
C ALA A 391 3.14 -12.39 15.62
N ILE A 392 3.78 -12.27 14.45
CA ILE A 392 4.82 -13.21 14.01
C ILE A 392 6.02 -13.17 14.96
N VAL A 393 6.51 -11.99 15.36
CA VAL A 393 7.62 -11.86 16.32
C VAL A 393 7.26 -12.51 17.66
N ILE A 394 6.08 -12.24 18.20
CA ILE A 394 5.62 -12.83 19.46
C ILE A 394 5.57 -14.35 19.33
N LEU A 395 4.98 -14.88 18.26
CA LEU A 395 4.89 -16.31 18.03
C LEU A 395 6.26 -16.98 17.88
N THR A 396 7.24 -16.31 17.26
CA THR A 396 8.58 -16.87 17.05
C THR A 396 9.42 -16.84 18.31
N HIS A 397 9.26 -15.84 19.18
CA HIS A 397 10.07 -15.65 20.39
C HIS A 397 9.43 -16.24 21.67
N VAL A 398 8.11 -16.42 21.70
CA VAL A 398 7.42 -17.05 22.85
C VAL A 398 7.44 -18.57 22.71
N ASN A 399 8.23 -19.24 23.54
CA ASN A 399 8.35 -20.68 23.55
C ASN A 399 7.44 -21.31 24.63
N ILE A 400 6.18 -21.57 24.30
CA ILE A 400 5.19 -22.20 25.20
C ILE A 400 5.50 -23.70 25.46
N GLY A 401 6.51 -24.27 24.79
CA GLY A 401 6.91 -25.67 24.87
C GLY A 401 7.39 -26.17 26.25
N GLY A 402 7.46 -25.32 27.27
CA GLY A 402 7.71 -25.72 28.66
C GLY A 402 6.53 -26.45 29.32
N VAL A 403 5.31 -26.30 28.82
CA VAL A 403 4.15 -27.04 29.33
C VAL A 403 4.12 -28.40 28.65
N LYS A 404 4.82 -29.38 29.23
CA LYS A 404 4.57 -30.79 28.97
C LYS A 404 3.09 -31.04 29.28
N LEU A 405 2.24 -31.11 28.25
CA LEU A 405 0.92 -31.74 28.34
C LEU A 405 1.18 -33.19 28.75
N ASN A 406 1.13 -33.43 30.05
CA ASN A 406 1.43 -34.71 30.68
C ASN A 406 0.32 -35.70 30.26
N SER A 407 0.58 -36.48 29.21
CA SER A 407 -0.35 -37.51 28.72
C SER A 407 -0.52 -38.68 29.71
N SER A 408 0.13 -38.63 30.89
CA SER A 408 -0.01 -39.66 31.92
C SER A 408 -1.37 -39.68 32.62
N HIS A 409 -2.20 -38.63 32.48
CA HIS A 409 -3.51 -38.60 33.13
C HIS A 409 -4.64 -39.32 32.37
N PHE A 410 -4.38 -39.85 31.17
CA PHE A 410 -5.41 -40.54 30.37
C PHE A 410 -5.36 -42.08 30.43
N LYS A 411 -4.56 -42.66 31.34
CA LYS A 411 -4.47 -44.12 31.56
C LYS A 411 -5.04 -44.61 32.89
N TRP A 412 -6.00 -43.89 33.47
CA TRP A 412 -6.75 -44.39 34.64
C TRP A 412 -8.19 -44.72 34.25
N ARG A 413 -8.38 -45.84 33.53
CA ARG A 413 -9.60 -46.68 33.48
C ARG A 413 -9.54 -47.66 32.30
N SER A 414 -8.79 -48.74 32.47
CA SER A 414 -9.07 -50.02 31.78
C SER A 414 -8.25 -51.14 32.41
N ARG A 415 -8.62 -51.52 33.63
CA ARG A 415 -8.44 -52.86 34.18
C ARG A 415 -9.69 -53.19 35.00
N LYS A 416 -10.61 -53.92 34.37
CA LYS A 416 -11.40 -54.94 35.05
C LYS A 416 -10.91 -56.28 34.53
#